data_AF-A0A914M2H2-F1
#
_entry.id   AF-A0A914M2H2-F1
#
_cell.length_a   1.000
_cell.length_b   1.000
_cell.length_c   1.000
_cell.angle_alpha   90.00
_cell.angle_beta   90.00
_cell.angle_gamma   90.00
#
_symmetry.space_group_name_H-M   'P 1'
#
loop_
_entity.id
_entity.type
_entity.pdbx_description
1 polymer ?
#
loop_
_entity_poly.entity_id
_entity_poly.type
_entity_poly.pdbx_seq_one_letter_code
_entity_poly.pdbx_strand_id
1 'polypeptide(L)'
;MESKKKTNRGRRGSKRNNEFRGEKPKDTYIELIGEAIEKHDSKRATLAEIYEYLKQKDEFFRGGYIGWKNSIRHNLSSFREYFKKLPKNSHGKIGKGI
;
A
#
# COMPACT_ATOMS: atom_id res chain seq x y z
N MET A 1 9.51 43.02 -20.59
CA MET A 1 8.65 41.82 -20.49
C MET A 1 9.36 40.82 -19.59
N GLU A 2 8.91 40.70 -18.35
CA GLU A 2 9.52 39.88 -17.29
C GLU A 2 9.28 38.38 -17.56
N SER A 3 10.28 37.68 -18.09
CA SER A 3 10.21 36.22 -18.27
C SER A 3 10.53 35.50 -16.96
N LYS A 4 9.48 35.05 -16.28
CA LYS A 4 9.53 34.29 -15.02
C LYS A 4 10.41 33.03 -15.13
N LYS A 5 11.33 32.89 -14.18
CA LYS A 5 12.17 31.72 -13.88
C LYS A 5 11.38 30.39 -13.93
N LYS A 6 11.78 29.48 -14.82
CA LYS A 6 11.47 28.04 -14.69
C LYS A 6 12.25 27.48 -13.51
N THR A 7 11.54 27.11 -12.44
CA THR A 7 12.14 26.38 -11.32
C THR A 7 12.42 24.95 -11.77
N ASN A 8 13.67 24.65 -12.13
CA ASN A 8 14.13 23.29 -12.38
C ASN A 8 14.22 22.55 -11.03
N ARG A 9 13.10 22.00 -10.54
CA ARG A 9 13.14 20.99 -9.50
C ARG A 9 13.55 19.67 -10.15
N GLY A 10 14.85 19.54 -10.39
CA GLY A 10 15.48 18.27 -10.70
C GLY A 10 15.20 17.29 -9.57
N ARG A 11 14.14 16.48 -9.70
CA ARG A 11 13.95 15.29 -8.89
C ARG A 11 15.11 14.37 -9.25
N ARG A 12 16.16 14.41 -8.43
CA ARG A 12 17.27 13.46 -8.42
C ARG A 12 16.69 12.07 -8.62
N GLY A 13 16.87 11.53 -9.83
CA GLY A 13 16.50 10.16 -10.13
C GLY A 13 17.27 9.26 -9.18
N SER A 14 16.57 8.70 -8.20
CA SER A 14 17.11 7.62 -7.39
C SER A 14 17.23 6.39 -8.29
N LYS A 15 18.32 6.33 -9.05
CA LYS A 15 18.76 5.22 -9.89
C LYS A 15 19.36 4.11 -9.01
N ARG A 16 18.75 3.84 -7.85
CA ARG A 16 19.19 2.83 -6.88
C ARG A 16 18.03 1.90 -6.59
N ASN A 17 18.23 0.62 -6.90
CA ASN A 17 17.33 -0.52 -6.66
C ASN A 17 16.23 -0.77 -7.71
N ASN A 18 16.51 -0.71 -9.01
CA ASN A 18 15.56 -1.25 -10.01
C ASN A 18 15.74 -2.76 -10.26
N GLU A 19 16.90 -3.34 -9.93
CA GLU A 19 17.20 -4.77 -10.14
C GLU A 19 16.36 -5.70 -9.25
N PHE A 20 16.06 -5.28 -8.02
CA PHE A 20 15.25 -6.04 -7.06
C PHE A 20 13.76 -5.77 -7.17
N ARG A 21 13.33 -4.97 -8.15
CA ARG A 21 11.94 -4.52 -8.27
C ARG A 21 11.11 -5.42 -9.18
N GLY A 22 11.59 -6.57 -9.66
CA GLY A 22 10.80 -7.43 -10.55
C GLY A 22 10.10 -6.66 -11.68
N GLU A 23 9.08 -7.26 -12.29
CA GLU A 23 8.16 -6.50 -13.13
C GLU A 23 7.13 -5.81 -12.23
N LYS A 24 6.94 -4.51 -12.42
CA LYS A 24 5.88 -3.79 -11.69
C LYS A 24 4.54 -4.40 -12.09
N PRO A 25 3.62 -4.64 -11.13
CA PRO A 25 2.28 -5.08 -11.44
C PRO A 25 1.63 -4.14 -12.47
N LYS A 26 0.88 -4.72 -13.41
CA LYS A 26 0.09 -3.96 -14.39
C LYS A 26 -1.05 -3.20 -13.70
N ASP A 27 -1.57 -3.78 -12.63
CA ASP A 27 -2.67 -3.23 -11.82
C ASP A 27 -2.17 -2.12 -10.88
N THR A 28 -3.03 -1.15 -10.62
CA THR A 28 -2.76 -0.11 -9.63
C THR A 28 -2.90 -0.66 -8.20
N TYR A 29 -2.20 -0.03 -7.24
CA TYR A 29 -2.32 -0.42 -5.83
C TYR A 29 -3.77 -0.35 -5.31
N ILE A 30 -4.61 0.52 -5.86
CA ILE A 30 -6.01 0.65 -5.46
C ILE A 30 -6.80 -0.58 -5.89
N GLU A 31 -6.65 -1.00 -7.14
CA GLU A 31 -7.30 -2.21 -7.67
C GLU A 31 -6.85 -3.45 -6.90
N LEU A 32 -5.55 -3.56 -6.61
CA LEU A 32 -5.02 -4.67 -5.83
C LEU A 32 -5.58 -4.73 -4.40
N ILE A 33 -5.71 -3.58 -3.73
CA ILE A 33 -6.32 -3.51 -2.39
C ILE A 33 -7.82 -3.80 -2.48
N GLY A 34 -8.52 -3.29 -3.49
CA GLY A 34 -9.94 -3.52 -3.71
C GLY A 34 -10.23 -5.01 -3.90
N GLU A 35 -9.49 -5.66 -4.78
CA GLU A 35 -9.62 -7.10 -5.03
C GLU A 35 -9.29 -7.93 -3.78
N ALA A 36 -8.26 -7.54 -3.01
CA ALA A 36 -7.93 -8.20 -1.74
C ALA A 36 -9.10 -8.16 -0.74
N ILE A 37 -9.80 -7.02 -0.66
CA ILE A 37 -10.97 -6.85 0.22
C ILE A 37 -12.17 -7.62 -0.34
N GLU A 38 -12.37 -7.63 -1.67
CA GLU A 38 -13.48 -8.33 -2.31
C GLU A 38 -13.38 -9.85 -2.22
N LYS A 39 -12.15 -10.39 -2.28
CA LYS A 39 -11.85 -11.81 -2.13
C LYS A 39 -12.07 -12.31 -0.69
N HIS A 40 -11.99 -11.43 0.31
CA HIS A 40 -12.34 -11.77 1.67
C HIS A 40 -13.87 -11.86 1.84
N ASP A 41 -14.33 -12.98 2.39
CA ASP A 41 -15.76 -13.26 2.61
C ASP A 41 -16.43 -12.22 3.53
N SER A 42 -15.67 -11.67 4.49
CA SER A 42 -16.13 -10.63 5.40
C SER A 42 -16.16 -9.22 4.78
N LYS A 43 -15.76 -9.04 3.50
CA LYS A 43 -15.55 -7.74 2.83
C LYS A 43 -14.71 -6.77 3.67
N ARG A 44 -13.78 -7.34 4.43
CA ARG A 44 -12.89 -6.66 5.38
C ARG A 44 -11.56 -7.36 5.29
N ALA A 45 -10.50 -6.59 5.10
CA ALA A 45 -9.13 -7.09 5.15
C ALA A 45 -8.30 -6.18 6.05
N THR A 46 -7.43 -6.80 6.83
CA THR A 46 -6.39 -6.13 7.60
C THR A 46 -5.21 -5.80 6.70
N LEU A 47 -4.34 -4.89 7.14
CA LEU A 47 -3.12 -4.55 6.42
C LEU A 47 -2.22 -5.77 6.20
N ALA A 48 -2.22 -6.73 7.13
CA ALA A 48 -1.45 -7.96 7.02
C ALA A 48 -1.99 -8.85 5.89
N GLU A 49 -3.32 -9.05 5.85
CA GLU A 49 -3.98 -9.84 4.80
C GLU A 49 -3.78 -9.21 3.42
N ILE A 50 -3.85 -7.88 3.29
CA ILE A 50 -3.54 -7.18 2.04
C ILE A 50 -2.09 -7.49 1.61
N TYR A 51 -1.13 -7.48 2.53
CA TYR A 51 0.27 -7.83 2.20
C TYR A 51 0.43 -9.28 1.77
N GLU A 52 -0.32 -10.21 2.35
CA GLU A 52 -0.31 -11.62 1.98
C GLU A 52 -0.97 -11.87 0.64
N TYR A 53 -2.11 -11.23 0.37
CA TYR A 53 -2.79 -11.28 -0.91
C TYR A 53 -1.89 -10.79 -2.05
N LEU A 54 -1.23 -9.63 -1.86
CA LEU A 54 -0.28 -9.08 -2.83
C LEU A 54 0.87 -10.05 -3.11
N LYS A 55 1.44 -10.65 -2.06
CA LYS A 55 2.46 -11.70 -2.19
C LYS A 55 1.94 -12.90 -2.97
N GLN A 56 0.69 -13.31 -2.78
CA GLN A 56 0.12 -14.44 -3.52
C GLN A 56 -0.10 -14.11 -5.00
N LYS A 57 -0.57 -12.89 -5.29
CA LYS A 57 -0.90 -12.42 -6.64
C LYS A 57 0.33 -12.25 -7.54
N ASP A 58 1.35 -11.53 -7.09
CA ASP A 58 2.57 -11.28 -7.88
C ASP A 58 3.85 -11.57 -7.09
N GLU A 59 4.82 -12.21 -7.75
CA GLU A 59 6.13 -12.52 -7.16
C GLU A 59 6.93 -11.25 -6.81
N PHE A 60 6.62 -10.12 -7.46
CA PHE A 60 7.13 -8.79 -7.13
C PHE A 60 7.07 -8.49 -5.62
N PHE A 61 5.97 -8.89 -4.97
CA PHE A 61 5.73 -8.62 -3.56
C PHE A 61 6.37 -9.63 -2.62
N ARG A 62 6.80 -10.80 -3.13
CA ARG A 62 7.49 -11.86 -2.38
C ARG A 62 8.96 -11.56 -2.12
N GLY A 63 9.56 -10.68 -2.93
CA GLY A 63 10.95 -10.26 -2.78
C GLY A 63 11.26 -9.54 -1.47
N GLY A 64 12.55 -9.42 -1.14
CA GLY A 64 13.04 -8.72 0.07
C GLY A 64 12.84 -7.20 0.07
N TYR A 65 12.37 -6.62 -1.04
CA TYR A 65 12.16 -5.17 -1.16
C TYR A 65 10.89 -4.75 -0.43
N ILE A 66 11.00 -3.97 0.65
CA ILE A 66 9.85 -3.56 1.48
C ILE A 66 9.22 -2.23 1.01
N GLY A 67 9.82 -1.54 0.03
CA GLY A 67 9.38 -0.18 -0.35
C GLY A 67 7.94 -0.09 -0.84
N TRP A 68 7.41 -1.16 -1.43
CA TRP A 68 6.00 -1.24 -1.83
C TRP A 68 5.03 -1.17 -0.64
N LYS A 69 5.42 -1.65 0.56
CA LYS A 69 4.57 -1.56 1.77
C LYS A 69 4.30 -0.12 2.16
N ASN A 70 5.26 0.78 1.91
CA ASN A 70 5.08 2.22 2.15
C ASN A 70 4.06 2.83 1.18
N SER A 71 4.14 2.44 -0.09
CA SER A 71 3.15 2.83 -1.10
C SER A 71 1.76 2.36 -0.70
N ILE A 72 1.59 1.10 -0.27
CA ILE A 72 0.27 0.59 0.18
C ILE A 72 -0.30 1.41 1.34
N ARG A 73 0.50 1.71 2.38
CA ARG A 73 0.04 2.53 3.51
C ARG A 73 -0.35 3.95 3.09
N HIS A 74 0.39 4.53 2.14
CA HIS A 74 0.05 5.83 1.58
C HIS A 74 -1.29 5.77 0.83
N ASN A 75 -1.50 4.76 -0.02
CA ASN A 75 -2.77 4.59 -0.75
C ASN A 75 -3.96 4.44 0.20
N LEU A 76 -3.85 3.60 1.24
CA LEU A 76 -4.91 3.45 2.24
C LEU A 76 -5.25 4.76 2.98
N SER A 77 -4.30 5.68 3.09
CA SER A 77 -4.50 6.97 3.77
C SER A 77 -5.01 8.06 2.81
N SER A 78 -4.48 8.09 1.58
CA SER A 78 -4.85 9.06 0.55
C SER A 78 -6.24 8.78 -0.01
N PHE A 79 -6.62 7.51 -0.13
CA PHE A 79 -7.94 7.07 -0.62
C PHE A 79 -8.88 6.73 0.54
N ARG A 80 -8.88 7.57 1.58
CA ARG A 80 -9.73 7.41 2.77
C ARG A 80 -11.22 7.37 2.47
N GLU A 81 -11.65 7.96 1.35
CA GLU A 81 -13.04 7.95 0.90
C GLU A 81 -13.46 6.57 0.38
N TYR A 82 -12.52 5.77 -0.14
CA TYR A 82 -12.75 4.40 -0.60
C TYR A 82 -12.51 3.37 0.50
N PHE A 83 -11.60 3.65 1.46
CA PHE A 83 -11.26 2.74 2.55
C PHE A 83 -11.77 3.22 3.89
N LYS A 84 -12.88 2.62 4.36
CA LYS A 84 -13.37 2.86 5.73
C LYS A 84 -12.49 2.12 6.73
N LYS A 85 -11.75 2.88 7.55
CA LYS A 85 -11.04 2.30 8.70
C LYS A 85 -12.07 1.77 9.69
N LEU A 86 -12.20 0.45 9.76
CA LEU A 86 -13.06 -0.18 10.74
C LEU A 86 -12.33 -0.26 12.09
N PRO A 87 -13.03 -0.01 13.21
CA PRO A 87 -12.50 -0.38 14.52
C PRO A 87 -12.25 -1.89 14.49
N LYS A 88 -11.02 -2.31 14.83
CA LYS A 88 -10.80 -3.73 15.13
C LYS A 88 -11.72 -4.05 16.29
N ASN A 89 -12.55 -5.09 16.16
CA ASN A 89 -13.36 -5.57 17.27
C ASN A 89 -12.40 -6.01 18.39
N SER A 90 -12.03 -5.09 19.28
CA SER A 90 -11.37 -5.36 20.55
C SER A 90 -12.40 -5.94 21.53
N HIS A 91 -13.14 -6.96 21.12
CA HIS A 91 -13.87 -7.82 22.05
C HIS A 91 -12.90 -8.90 22.52
N GLY A 92 -12.09 -8.60 23.54
CA GLY A 92 -11.42 -9.69 24.26
C GLY A 92 -10.09 -9.45 24.98
N LYS A 93 -9.58 -8.22 25.14
CA LYS A 93 -8.53 -7.97 26.16
C LYS A 93 -8.83 -6.73 26.98
N ILE A 94 -9.98 -6.76 27.65
CA ILE A 94 -10.12 -6.17 28.98
C ILE A 94 -9.63 -7.24 29.95
N GLY A 95 -8.41 -7.09 30.44
CA GLY A 95 -7.81 -7.92 31.47
C GLY A 95 -6.50 -7.24 31.84
N LYS A 96 -6.33 -6.65 33.02
CA LYS A 96 -7.01 -6.83 34.29
C LYS A 96 -6.79 -5.54 35.07
N GLY A 97 -7.85 -4.98 35.65
CA GLY A 97 -7.68 -4.10 36.80
C GLY A 97 -7.18 -4.93 37.97
N ILE A 98 -6.07 -4.51 38.54
CA ILE A 98 -5.74 -4.46 39.97
C ILE A 98 -4.58 -3.48 40.11
#